data_AF-A0A9D4VDC0-F1
#
_entry.id   AF-A0A9D4VDC0-F1
#
_cell.length_a   1.000
_cell.length_b   1.000
_cell.length_c   1.000
_cell.angle_alpha   90.00
_cell.angle_beta   90.00
_cell.angle_gamma   90.00
#
_symmetry.space_group_name_H-M   'P 1'
#
loop_
_entity.id
_entity.type
_entity.pdbx_description
1 polymer ?
#
loop_
_entity_poly.entity_id
_entity_poly.type
_entity_poly.pdbx_seq_one_letter_code
_entity_poly.pdbx_strand_id
1 'polypeptide(L)'
;MELEACGSGSSGEADDKIEILTDSLVIDNTIRKGRSREREKERTKLRERRRRLITSNILAGLRRYGNYSLPVRADINDVIKALAHEAGWTVELDGTTFRSKVKQWTHSEFNRDYSGSPYIPVYVTVPLSVFKDKNQLVSSEGLKRSLCEIKSANIDGIMVECCWGLVERENPQQYDWSGYVKLFHAIREAELKLQVAISFHEYVENDMVISLPGWILDIGEENPDIFFTDREGRRNRQCLSWGVDRERVLNGRTGMEVYYDFMRSFRQTFEHFFQDKTIICVEVGLGAKGELQYPSHCKEHGWIYPGIGQFQCFDKYLDKSLKLAAAARGCVEWGRVPETAGYYNSSPQDALFFADGGDYDRFYGRFFLQWYSGVLLDHGEQVLSVANILFKGTKLAAKVSAVHWTYNAPSHAAELTAGFYNSCNRDGYAQIVTLLAKQNASLSFVPVEPISVSQQDSFYNPLVCPEGLQWQVFNACWEAGIQVSSTNTRASCDRGYFAKIVADAKPYDDPEAHHLSSFLYSRLTPSLLERANFQEFKHFVACMHGFAAIQISHEALCDGDRPGAACIMHQ
;
A
#
# COMPACT_ATOMS: atom_id res chain seq x y z
N MET A 1 -76.20 -25.80 -55.72
CA MET A 1 -75.34 -26.92 -56.15
C MET A 1 -73.93 -26.39 -56.14
N GLU A 2 -73.12 -26.93 -55.21
CA GLU A 2 -71.64 -27.10 -55.24
C GLU A 2 -70.74 -25.88 -55.46
N LEU A 3 -69.51 -25.75 -54.93
CA LEU A 3 -68.72 -26.16 -53.73
C LEU A 3 -67.32 -25.54 -54.00
N GLU A 4 -66.66 -25.01 -52.95
CA GLU A 4 -65.20 -24.77 -52.66
C GLU A 4 -64.07 -24.93 -53.75
N ALA A 5 -62.87 -24.32 -53.72
CA ALA A 5 -62.09 -23.42 -52.84
C ALA A 5 -60.75 -22.96 -53.51
N CYS A 6 -60.05 -22.00 -52.84
CA CYS A 6 -58.60 -21.67 -52.80
C CYS A 6 -57.88 -20.84 -53.89
N GLY A 7 -57.15 -19.80 -53.46
CA GLY A 7 -56.03 -19.19 -54.20
C GLY A 7 -55.60 -17.77 -53.74
N SER A 8 -54.31 -17.60 -53.41
CA SER A 8 -53.61 -16.50 -52.73
C SER A 8 -53.28 -15.23 -53.55
N GLY A 9 -52.89 -14.14 -52.86
CA GLY A 9 -52.71 -12.79 -53.39
C GLY A 9 -51.33 -12.40 -53.96
N SER A 10 -51.18 -11.09 -54.24
CA SER A 10 -49.97 -10.45 -54.77
C SER A 10 -49.99 -8.94 -54.44
N SER A 11 -49.05 -8.52 -53.60
CA SER A 11 -48.70 -7.13 -53.28
C SER A 11 -47.17 -7.02 -53.32
N GLY A 12 -46.60 -6.50 -54.41
CA GLY A 12 -45.16 -6.45 -54.60
C GLY A 12 -44.77 -5.39 -55.62
N GLU A 13 -44.73 -4.13 -55.19
CA GLU A 13 -44.10 -3.04 -55.98
C GLU A 13 -43.62 -1.85 -55.13
N ALA A 14 -43.76 -1.91 -53.79
CA ALA A 14 -43.31 -0.85 -52.88
C ALA A 14 -42.01 -1.19 -52.10
N ASP A 15 -41.61 -2.46 -52.04
CA ASP A 15 -40.41 -2.89 -51.27
C ASP A 15 -39.08 -2.70 -52.04
N ASP A 16 -39.07 -2.84 -53.37
CA ASP A 16 -37.84 -2.75 -54.17
C ASP A 16 -37.19 -1.35 -54.17
N LYS A 17 -37.95 -0.27 -53.96
CA LYS A 17 -37.39 1.09 -53.89
C LYS A 17 -36.80 1.43 -52.53
N ILE A 18 -37.22 0.75 -51.46
CA ILE A 18 -36.70 0.97 -50.11
C ILE A 18 -35.38 0.21 -49.92
N GLU A 19 -35.26 -1.02 -50.46
CA GLU A 19 -34.02 -1.81 -50.39
C GLU A 19 -32.84 -1.12 -51.10
N ILE A 20 -33.06 -0.51 -52.28
CA ILE A 20 -31.99 0.13 -53.06
C ILE A 20 -31.42 1.39 -52.36
N LEU A 21 -32.25 2.14 -51.63
CA LEU A 21 -31.83 3.32 -50.86
C LEU A 21 -31.12 2.93 -49.56
N THR A 22 -31.53 1.84 -48.91
CA THR A 22 -30.85 1.32 -47.71
C THR A 22 -29.48 0.74 -48.05
N ASP A 23 -29.32 0.05 -49.18
CA ASP A 23 -28.03 -0.50 -49.59
C ASP A 23 -27.01 0.59 -49.93
N SER A 24 -27.43 1.68 -50.58
CA SER A 24 -26.54 2.81 -50.87
C SER A 24 -26.02 3.50 -49.60
N LEU A 25 -26.88 3.69 -48.58
CA LEU A 25 -26.51 4.26 -47.28
C LEU A 25 -25.63 3.32 -46.44
N VAL A 26 -25.87 2.01 -46.52
CA VAL A 26 -25.04 0.99 -45.85
C VAL A 26 -23.65 0.91 -46.49
N ILE A 27 -23.56 0.97 -47.83
CA ILE A 27 -22.29 1.00 -48.57
C ILE A 27 -21.51 2.29 -48.25
N ASP A 28 -22.15 3.46 -48.24
CA ASP A 28 -21.46 4.73 -47.95
C ASP A 28 -20.99 4.81 -46.47
N ASN A 29 -21.76 4.26 -45.52
CA ASN A 29 -21.32 4.12 -44.12
C ASN A 29 -20.18 3.11 -43.94
N THR A 30 -20.16 2.03 -44.72
CA THR A 30 -19.08 1.02 -44.70
C THR A 30 -17.79 1.60 -45.30
N ILE A 31 -17.88 2.39 -46.37
CA ILE A 31 -16.75 3.11 -46.98
C ILE A 31 -16.23 4.21 -46.04
N ARG A 32 -17.11 4.94 -45.35
CA ARG A 32 -16.72 5.95 -44.32
C ARG A 32 -16.05 5.30 -43.10
N LYS A 33 -16.58 4.18 -42.60
CA LYS A 33 -15.93 3.39 -41.53
C LYS A 33 -14.58 2.82 -41.99
N GLY A 34 -14.47 2.34 -43.23
CA GLY A 34 -13.22 1.90 -43.85
C GLY A 34 -12.17 3.00 -43.92
N ARG A 35 -12.55 4.19 -44.43
CA ARG A 35 -11.69 5.38 -44.50
C ARG A 35 -11.32 5.95 -43.12
N SER A 36 -12.19 5.82 -42.12
CA SER A 36 -11.89 6.21 -40.73
C SER A 36 -10.88 5.26 -40.10
N ARG A 37 -11.08 3.94 -40.29
CA ARG A 37 -10.16 2.89 -39.82
C ARG A 37 -8.80 2.96 -40.51
N GLU A 38 -8.76 3.37 -41.78
CA GLU A 38 -7.51 3.57 -42.53
C GLU A 38 -6.76 4.83 -42.08
N ARG A 39 -7.46 5.96 -41.90
CA ARG A 39 -6.89 7.17 -41.29
C ARG A 39 -6.39 6.92 -39.86
N GLU A 40 -7.06 6.06 -39.11
CA GLU A 40 -6.64 5.68 -37.76
C GLU A 40 -5.39 4.78 -37.78
N LYS A 41 -5.33 3.80 -38.70
CA LYS A 41 -4.12 3.01 -38.96
C LYS A 41 -2.93 3.90 -39.35
N GLU A 42 -3.15 4.90 -40.19
CA GLU A 42 -2.11 5.87 -40.56
C GLU A 42 -1.67 6.73 -39.38
N ARG A 43 -2.60 7.19 -38.53
CA ARG A 43 -2.28 7.91 -37.28
C ARG A 43 -1.49 7.04 -36.31
N THR A 44 -1.77 5.74 -36.25
CA THR A 44 -1.00 4.79 -35.43
C THR A 44 0.39 4.57 -36.00
N LYS A 45 0.53 4.36 -37.32
CA LYS A 45 1.84 4.30 -37.99
C LYS A 45 2.65 5.58 -37.79
N LEU A 46 2.01 6.75 -37.85
CA LEU A 46 2.67 8.04 -37.62
C LEU A 46 3.11 8.20 -36.17
N ARG A 47 2.29 7.77 -35.20
CA ARG A 47 2.64 7.75 -33.77
C ARG A 47 3.80 6.79 -33.50
N GLU A 48 3.80 5.60 -34.10
CA GLU A 48 4.92 4.65 -33.98
C GLU A 48 6.21 5.19 -34.60
N ARG A 49 6.13 5.80 -35.79
CA ARG A 49 7.28 6.48 -36.41
C ARG A 49 7.83 7.59 -35.52
N ARG A 50 6.94 8.41 -34.95
CA ARG A 50 7.32 9.48 -34.03
C ARG A 50 7.93 8.93 -32.75
N ARG A 51 7.38 7.84 -32.18
CA ARG A 51 7.95 7.17 -31.00
C ARG A 51 9.35 6.62 -31.31
N ARG A 52 9.51 5.88 -32.41
CA ARG A 52 10.81 5.36 -32.86
C ARG A 52 11.82 6.49 -33.11
N LEU A 53 11.37 7.61 -33.67
CA LEU A 53 12.22 8.78 -33.89
C LEU A 53 12.66 9.43 -32.57
N ILE A 54 11.76 9.60 -31.61
CA ILE A 54 12.09 10.13 -30.27
C ILE A 54 13.08 9.19 -29.57
N THR A 55 12.82 7.89 -29.54
CA THR A 55 13.74 6.89 -28.96
C THR A 55 15.10 6.93 -29.65
N SER A 56 15.14 7.00 -30.98
CA SER A 56 16.39 7.11 -31.74
C SER A 56 17.17 8.40 -31.40
N ASN A 57 16.49 9.53 -31.20
CA ASN A 57 17.13 10.79 -30.84
C ASN A 57 17.68 10.77 -29.41
N ILE A 58 16.94 10.18 -28.46
CA ILE A 58 17.39 10.01 -27.07
C ILE A 58 18.64 9.12 -27.06
N LEU A 59 18.59 7.96 -27.73
CA LEU A 59 19.73 7.03 -27.79
C LEU A 59 20.94 7.66 -28.50
N ALA A 60 20.72 8.44 -29.56
CA ALA A 60 21.81 9.18 -30.22
C ALA A 60 22.42 10.25 -29.29
N GLY A 61 21.59 10.93 -28.48
CA GLY A 61 22.04 11.86 -27.46
C GLY A 61 22.88 11.17 -26.39
N LEU A 62 22.40 10.05 -25.85
CA LEU A 62 23.12 9.25 -24.86
C LEU A 62 24.45 8.71 -25.39
N ARG A 63 24.52 8.24 -26.65
CA ARG A 63 25.79 7.87 -27.29
C ARG A 63 26.80 9.00 -27.33
N ARG A 64 26.32 10.21 -27.64
CA ARG A 64 27.18 11.36 -27.90
C ARG A 64 27.63 12.05 -26.61
N TYR A 65 26.78 12.04 -25.57
CA TYR A 65 26.97 12.87 -24.38
C TYR A 65 26.95 12.09 -23.06
N GLY A 66 26.54 10.81 -23.04
CA GLY A 66 26.34 10.02 -21.83
C GLY A 66 27.60 9.41 -21.22
N ASN A 67 28.80 9.78 -21.69
CA ASN A 67 30.10 9.30 -21.18
C ASN A 67 30.25 7.76 -21.11
N TYR A 68 29.51 7.03 -21.94
CA TYR A 68 29.59 5.57 -22.04
C TYR A 68 30.81 5.15 -22.87
N SER A 69 31.54 4.12 -22.40
CA SER A 69 32.64 3.51 -23.17
C SER A 69 32.09 2.60 -24.27
N LEU A 70 31.59 3.22 -25.35
CA LEU A 70 30.95 2.51 -26.46
C LEU A 70 31.93 2.28 -27.62
N PRO A 71 31.85 1.15 -28.34
CA PRO A 71 32.61 0.93 -29.57
C PRO A 71 32.37 2.03 -30.62
N VAL A 72 33.37 2.27 -31.48
CA VAL A 72 33.33 3.33 -32.53
C VAL A 72 32.15 3.16 -33.51
N ARG A 73 31.55 1.96 -33.61
CA ARG A 73 30.35 1.66 -34.42
C ARG A 73 29.18 1.12 -33.60
N ALA A 74 29.06 1.53 -32.33
CA ALA A 74 28.04 1.04 -31.43
C ALA A 74 26.61 1.17 -31.99
N ASP A 75 25.83 0.09 -31.90
CA ASP A 75 24.44 0.03 -32.33
C ASP A 75 23.47 0.33 -31.15
N ILE A 76 22.16 0.18 -31.37
CA ILE A 76 21.15 0.50 -30.35
C ILE A 76 21.28 -0.44 -29.15
N ASN A 77 21.61 -1.71 -29.41
CA ASN A 77 21.75 -2.72 -28.38
C ASN A 77 22.98 -2.44 -27.52
N ASP A 78 24.07 -1.92 -28.08
CA ASP A 78 25.25 -1.53 -27.30
C ASP A 78 24.97 -0.41 -26.29
N VAL A 79 24.12 0.57 -26.67
CA VAL A 79 23.68 1.63 -25.74
C VAL A 79 22.78 1.06 -24.66
N ILE A 80 21.85 0.18 -25.04
CA ILE A 80 20.95 -0.48 -24.09
C ILE A 80 21.76 -1.34 -23.11
N LYS A 81 22.79 -2.04 -23.58
CA LYS A 81 23.71 -2.80 -22.73
C LYS A 81 24.46 -1.89 -21.75
N ALA A 82 24.97 -0.76 -22.22
CA ALA A 82 25.66 0.21 -21.36
C ALA A 82 24.72 0.81 -20.30
N LEU A 83 23.50 1.18 -20.69
CA LEU A 83 22.45 1.65 -19.77
C LEU A 83 22.04 0.57 -18.77
N ALA A 84 21.88 -0.68 -19.24
CA ALA A 84 21.56 -1.81 -18.38
C ALA A 84 22.67 -2.04 -17.36
N HIS A 85 23.94 -1.98 -17.77
CA HIS A 85 25.10 -2.08 -16.87
C HIS A 85 25.14 -0.94 -15.84
N GLU A 86 24.90 0.30 -16.26
CA GLU A 86 24.80 1.46 -15.34
C GLU A 86 23.64 1.28 -14.34
N ALA A 87 22.51 0.72 -14.79
CA ALA A 87 21.37 0.39 -13.96
C ALA A 87 21.53 -0.89 -13.12
N GLY A 88 22.73 -1.50 -13.09
CA GLY A 88 23.04 -2.68 -12.26
C GLY A 88 22.60 -4.04 -12.84
N TRP A 89 22.35 -4.12 -14.15
CA TRP A 89 22.06 -5.36 -14.86
C TRP A 89 23.33 -5.91 -15.54
N THR A 90 23.44 -7.24 -15.60
CA THR A 90 24.39 -7.93 -16.46
C THR A 90 23.68 -8.33 -17.75
N VAL A 91 24.31 -8.05 -18.89
CA VAL A 91 23.82 -8.48 -20.20
C VAL A 91 24.85 -9.40 -20.83
N GLU A 92 24.49 -10.67 -21.02
CA GLU A 92 25.34 -11.65 -21.68
C GLU A 92 25.39 -11.44 -23.20
N LEU A 93 26.34 -12.14 -23.86
CA LEU A 93 26.59 -11.99 -25.29
C LEU A 93 25.41 -12.43 -26.16
N ASP A 94 24.60 -13.36 -25.67
CA ASP A 94 23.37 -13.86 -26.31
C ASP A 94 22.16 -12.93 -26.13
N GLY A 95 22.31 -11.84 -25.36
CA GLY A 95 21.24 -10.90 -25.04
C GLY A 95 20.45 -11.25 -23.79
N THR A 96 20.82 -12.30 -23.06
CA THR A 96 20.24 -12.64 -21.76
C THR A 96 20.59 -11.56 -20.74
N THR A 97 19.59 -10.91 -20.17
CA THR A 97 19.76 -9.88 -19.14
C THR A 97 19.33 -10.42 -17.79
N PHE A 98 20.20 -10.34 -16.80
CA PHE A 98 19.85 -10.65 -15.41
C PHE A 98 20.47 -9.62 -14.48
N ARG A 99 19.82 -9.37 -13.33
CA ARG A 99 20.36 -8.46 -12.34
C ARG A 99 21.56 -9.13 -11.67
N SER A 100 22.74 -8.51 -11.74
CA SER A 100 23.97 -9.11 -11.22
C SER A 100 23.93 -9.12 -9.69
N LYS A 101 23.42 -10.21 -9.12
CA LYS A 101 23.27 -10.44 -7.68
C LYS A 101 22.44 -9.37 -6.96
N VAL A 102 21.48 -9.81 -6.14
CA VAL A 102 21.07 -9.01 -4.97
C VAL A 102 22.37 -8.61 -4.28
N LYS A 103 22.60 -7.31 -4.07
CA LYS A 103 23.81 -6.78 -3.40
C LYS A 103 24.06 -7.67 -2.17
N GLN A 104 25.04 -8.57 -2.26
CA GLN A 104 25.38 -9.42 -1.14
C GLN A 104 26.06 -8.50 -0.16
N TRP A 105 25.34 -8.13 0.89
CA TRP A 105 25.84 -7.30 1.97
C TRP A 105 27.17 -7.89 2.44
N THR A 106 28.23 -7.13 2.23
CA THR A 106 29.56 -7.54 2.70
C THR A 106 29.60 -7.41 4.22
N HIS A 107 30.42 -8.22 4.91
CA HIS A 107 30.60 -8.11 6.37
C HIS A 107 30.94 -6.68 6.85
N SER A 108 31.50 -5.83 5.97
CA SER A 108 31.79 -4.42 6.24
C SER A 108 30.55 -3.49 6.25
N GLU A 109 29.46 -3.84 5.57
CA GLU A 109 28.24 -3.01 5.55
C GLU A 109 27.36 -3.25 6.80
N PHE A 110 27.48 -4.43 7.45
CA PHE A 110 26.71 -4.78 8.66
C PHE A 110 27.21 -4.11 9.95
N ASN A 111 28.49 -3.73 10.00
CA ASN A 111 29.12 -3.08 11.16
C ASN A 111 29.48 -1.61 10.83
N ARG A 112 28.70 -0.96 9.98
CA ARG A 112 28.94 0.43 9.57
C ARG A 112 28.66 1.38 10.74
N ASP A 113 29.51 2.39 10.89
CA ASP A 113 29.26 3.47 11.84
C ASP A 113 28.25 4.47 11.26
N TYR A 114 27.13 4.65 11.98
CA TYR A 114 26.07 5.61 11.65
C TYR A 114 26.19 6.91 12.46
N SER A 115 27.29 7.09 13.20
CA SER A 115 27.53 8.30 13.97
C SER A 115 27.48 9.56 13.08
N GLY A 116 26.69 10.55 13.48
CA GLY A 116 26.51 11.79 12.73
C GLY A 116 25.55 11.72 11.53
N SER A 117 24.93 10.57 11.27
CA SER A 117 23.83 10.45 10.29
C SER A 117 22.53 11.10 10.79
N PRO A 118 21.54 11.38 9.92
CA PRO A 118 20.26 11.95 10.32
C PRO A 118 19.56 11.14 11.43
N TYR A 119 18.94 11.85 12.36
CA TYR A 119 18.17 11.27 13.45
C TYR A 119 16.80 10.78 12.93
N ILE A 120 16.54 9.48 13.05
CA ILE A 120 15.24 8.89 12.72
C ILE A 120 14.56 8.42 14.00
N PRO A 121 13.42 9.02 14.41
CA PRO A 121 12.73 8.63 15.62
C PRO A 121 12.14 7.21 15.51
N VAL A 122 12.24 6.43 16.58
CA VAL A 122 11.79 5.04 16.65
C VAL A 122 10.60 4.92 17.59
N TYR A 123 9.51 4.37 17.06
CA TYR A 123 8.28 4.07 17.78
C TYR A 123 8.10 2.57 17.92
N VAL A 124 7.40 2.13 18.97
CA VAL A 124 7.08 0.71 19.18
C VAL A 124 5.57 0.53 19.30
N THR A 125 5.01 -0.43 18.57
CA THR A 125 3.57 -0.77 18.69
C THR A 125 3.31 -1.52 19.98
N VAL A 126 2.33 -1.07 20.77
CA VAL A 126 1.83 -1.81 21.94
C VAL A 126 0.76 -2.80 21.53
N PRO A 127 0.80 -4.05 22.04
CA PRO A 127 -0.18 -5.03 21.67
C PRO A 127 -1.56 -4.79 22.24
N LEU A 128 -2.61 -5.15 21.50
CA LEU A 128 -3.99 -4.96 21.98
C LEU A 128 -4.42 -6.02 22.98
N SER A 129 -3.61 -7.07 23.17
CA SER A 129 -3.73 -8.01 24.30
C SER A 129 -3.59 -7.35 25.68
N VAL A 130 -3.19 -6.08 25.75
CA VAL A 130 -3.27 -5.25 26.96
C VAL A 130 -4.71 -4.94 27.39
N PHE A 131 -5.69 -5.14 26.51
CA PHE A 131 -7.11 -5.04 26.79
C PHE A 131 -7.74 -6.44 27.00
N LYS A 132 -8.64 -6.56 27.98
CA LYS A 132 -9.55 -7.69 28.21
C LYS A 132 -10.99 -7.21 28.23
N ASP A 133 -11.94 -8.16 28.14
CA ASP A 133 -13.35 -8.04 28.49
C ASP A 133 -13.93 -6.61 28.39
N LYS A 134 -14.41 -6.23 27.19
CA LYS A 134 -15.07 -4.93 26.94
C LYS A 134 -14.14 -3.72 27.19
N ASN A 135 -12.99 -3.69 26.52
CA ASN A 135 -12.06 -2.55 26.50
C ASN A 135 -11.48 -2.17 27.89
N GLN A 136 -11.27 -3.15 28.77
CA GLN A 136 -10.65 -2.93 30.08
C GLN A 136 -9.16 -3.25 30.07
N LEU A 137 -8.33 -2.33 30.56
CA LEU A 137 -6.89 -2.54 30.64
C LEU A 137 -6.54 -3.61 31.69
N VAL A 138 -5.78 -4.64 31.30
CA VAL A 138 -5.53 -5.86 32.10
C VAL A 138 -4.72 -5.61 33.37
N SER A 139 -3.66 -4.81 33.30
CA SER A 139 -2.83 -4.44 34.45
C SER A 139 -2.08 -3.15 34.16
N SER A 140 -2.39 -2.10 34.92
CA SER A 140 -1.67 -0.83 34.85
C SER A 140 -0.20 -0.98 35.22
N GLU A 141 0.13 -1.83 36.20
CA GLU A 141 1.49 -1.97 36.73
C GLU A 141 2.39 -2.80 35.81
N GLY A 142 1.84 -3.85 35.17
CA GLY A 142 2.56 -4.64 34.18
C GLY A 142 2.92 -3.81 32.95
N LEU A 143 1.95 -3.07 32.42
CA LEU A 143 2.16 -2.17 31.30
C LEU A 143 3.17 -1.07 31.64
N LYS A 144 3.04 -0.41 32.81
CA LYS A 144 3.99 0.62 33.25
C LYS A 144 5.42 0.08 33.31
N ARG A 145 5.63 -1.14 33.81
CA ARG A 145 6.95 -1.77 33.82
C ARG A 145 7.49 -1.99 32.41
N SER A 146 6.69 -2.55 31.51
CA SER A 146 7.10 -2.75 30.11
C SER A 146 7.39 -1.43 29.39
N LEU A 147 6.62 -0.37 29.67
CA LEU A 147 6.85 0.98 29.13
C LEU A 147 8.16 1.59 29.66
N CYS A 148 8.45 1.46 30.96
CA CYS A 148 9.73 1.90 31.53
C CYS A 148 10.91 1.12 30.95
N GLU A 149 10.75 -0.19 30.78
CA GLU A 149 11.80 -1.05 30.23
C GLU A 149 12.10 -0.69 28.77
N ILE A 150 11.09 -0.59 27.91
CA ILE A 150 11.29 -0.22 26.50
C ILE A 150 11.81 1.22 26.36
N LYS A 151 11.39 2.16 27.24
CA LYS A 151 11.97 3.52 27.30
C LYS A 151 13.47 3.49 27.55
N SER A 152 13.99 2.51 28.30
CA SER A 152 15.44 2.37 28.52
C SER A 152 16.24 2.01 27.26
N ALA A 153 15.57 1.68 26.15
CA ALA A 153 16.18 1.55 24.83
C ALA A 153 16.26 2.89 24.07
N ASN A 154 15.90 3.99 24.73
CA ASN A 154 15.88 5.34 24.16
C ASN A 154 14.90 5.48 22.98
N ILE A 155 13.75 4.79 23.01
CA ILE A 155 12.72 4.98 21.99
C ILE A 155 12.05 6.36 22.13
N ASP A 156 11.52 6.89 21.02
CA ASP A 156 10.88 8.20 20.97
C ASP A 156 9.42 8.16 21.43
N GLY A 157 8.76 7.02 21.24
CA GLY A 157 7.34 6.91 21.56
C GLY A 157 6.72 5.56 21.28
N ILE A 158 5.41 5.51 21.50
CA ILE A 158 4.57 4.33 21.33
C ILE A 158 3.55 4.59 20.22
N MET A 159 3.23 3.54 19.47
CA MET A 159 2.06 3.53 18.60
C MET A 159 0.96 2.64 19.18
N VAL A 160 -0.27 3.14 19.16
CA VAL A 160 -1.45 2.41 19.64
C VAL A 160 -2.52 2.34 18.54
N GLU A 161 -3.04 1.13 18.32
CA GLU A 161 -4.17 0.87 17.43
C GLU A 161 -5.50 1.11 18.18
N CYS A 162 -6.29 2.08 17.71
CA CYS A 162 -7.63 2.39 18.22
C CYS A 162 -8.69 1.70 17.37
N CYS A 163 -9.06 0.47 17.76
CA CYS A 163 -9.96 -0.37 16.99
C CYS A 163 -11.42 0.04 17.14
N TRP A 164 -12.09 0.22 16.00
CA TRP A 164 -13.51 0.57 15.94
C TRP A 164 -14.40 -0.44 16.69
N GLY A 165 -14.16 -1.75 16.47
CA GLY A 165 -14.93 -2.82 17.11
C GLY A 165 -14.75 -2.95 18.63
N LEU A 166 -13.68 -2.37 19.20
CA LEU A 166 -13.53 -2.29 20.66
C LEU A 166 -14.30 -1.11 21.25
N VAL A 167 -14.32 0.02 20.54
CA VAL A 167 -14.79 1.31 21.07
C VAL A 167 -16.28 1.53 20.84
N GLU A 168 -16.81 1.21 19.64
CA GLU A 168 -18.24 1.38 19.28
C GLU A 168 -18.94 0.02 19.16
N ARG A 169 -18.65 -0.89 20.10
CA ARG A 169 -18.87 -2.33 19.99
C ARG A 169 -20.32 -2.74 19.72
N GLU A 170 -21.24 -2.36 20.61
CA GLU A 170 -22.60 -2.92 20.64
C GLU A 170 -23.62 -2.03 19.90
N ASN A 171 -23.52 -0.71 20.07
CA ASN A 171 -24.51 0.23 19.57
C ASN A 171 -23.86 1.38 18.80
N PRO A 172 -24.51 1.88 17.74
CA PRO A 172 -24.04 3.04 17.01
C PRO A 172 -23.95 4.25 17.95
N GLN A 173 -22.87 5.03 17.82
CA GLN A 173 -22.55 6.26 18.55
C GLN A 173 -22.38 6.10 20.06
N GLN A 174 -22.23 4.87 20.57
CA GLN A 174 -21.87 4.61 21.96
C GLN A 174 -20.39 4.25 22.05
N TYR A 175 -19.55 5.27 22.28
CA TYR A 175 -18.09 5.14 22.31
C TYR A 175 -17.57 4.92 23.72
N ASP A 176 -16.93 3.78 23.96
CA ASP A 176 -16.18 3.52 25.19
C ASP A 176 -14.68 3.69 24.95
N TRP A 177 -14.14 4.84 25.37
CA TRP A 177 -12.70 5.13 25.33
C TRP A 177 -11.99 4.86 26.66
N SER A 178 -12.67 4.31 27.66
CA SER A 178 -12.16 4.25 29.05
C SER A 178 -10.83 3.48 29.18
N GLY A 179 -10.67 2.37 28.45
CA GLY A 179 -9.41 1.62 28.36
C GLY A 179 -8.28 2.45 27.75
N TYR A 180 -8.54 3.09 26.61
CA TYR A 180 -7.58 3.93 25.91
C TYR A 180 -7.15 5.16 26.72
N VAL A 181 -8.07 5.77 27.47
CA VAL A 181 -7.74 6.88 28.40
C VAL A 181 -6.69 6.44 29.42
N LYS A 182 -6.87 5.27 30.06
CA LYS A 182 -5.89 4.75 31.03
C LYS A 182 -4.54 4.45 30.37
N LEU A 183 -4.56 3.85 29.18
CA LEU A 183 -3.35 3.54 28.40
C LEU A 183 -2.58 4.83 28.03
N PHE A 184 -3.26 5.84 27.49
CA PHE A 184 -2.62 7.08 27.05
C PHE A 184 -2.07 7.87 28.24
N HIS A 185 -2.74 7.85 29.39
CA HIS A 185 -2.17 8.41 30.62
C HIS A 185 -0.89 7.69 31.04
N ALA A 186 -0.85 6.36 31.00
CA ALA A 186 0.36 5.60 31.33
C ALA A 186 1.53 5.90 30.38
N ILE A 187 1.26 6.03 29.08
CA ILE A 187 2.28 6.40 28.07
C ILE A 187 2.80 7.82 28.32
N ARG A 188 1.89 8.77 28.61
CA ARG A 188 2.27 10.15 28.93
C ARG A 188 3.06 10.26 30.23
N GLU A 189 2.70 9.50 31.27
CA GLU A 189 3.45 9.40 32.54
C GLU A 189 4.85 8.82 32.33
N ALA A 190 5.01 7.93 31.34
CA ALA A 190 6.32 7.44 30.92
C ALA A 190 7.10 8.47 30.06
N GLU A 191 6.54 9.65 29.79
CA GLU A 191 7.14 10.72 28.96
C GLU A 191 7.45 10.27 27.52
N LEU A 192 6.69 9.31 27.00
CA LEU A 192 6.81 8.84 25.62
C LEU A 192 5.83 9.59 24.72
N LYS A 193 6.24 9.89 23.48
CA LYS A 193 5.32 10.42 22.47
C LYS A 193 4.35 9.34 22.01
N LEU A 194 3.22 9.76 21.48
CA LEU A 194 2.15 8.87 21.06
C LEU A 194 1.80 9.06 19.58
N GLN A 195 1.87 7.99 18.82
CA GLN A 195 1.23 7.86 17.51
C GLN A 195 -0.03 7.01 17.66
N VAL A 196 -1.10 7.36 16.97
CA VAL A 196 -2.37 6.62 17.07
C VAL A 196 -2.83 6.21 15.70
N ALA A 197 -3.15 4.93 15.51
CA ALA A 197 -3.87 4.44 14.35
C ALA A 197 -5.37 4.38 14.63
N ILE A 198 -6.18 5.03 13.80
CA ILE A 198 -7.64 4.94 13.84
C ILE A 198 -8.07 3.79 12.94
N SER A 199 -8.53 2.69 13.53
CA SER A 199 -8.61 1.40 12.86
C SER A 199 -10.05 0.98 12.60
N PHE A 200 -10.53 1.32 11.39
CA PHE A 200 -11.84 0.96 10.85
C PHE A 200 -11.86 -0.44 10.20
N HIS A 201 -11.05 -1.35 10.72
CA HIS A 201 -10.86 -2.67 10.18
C HIS A 201 -10.80 -3.73 11.28
N GLU A 202 -11.02 -4.98 10.91
CA GLU A 202 -10.76 -6.14 11.76
C GLU A 202 -9.28 -6.21 12.09
N TYR A 203 -8.98 -6.25 13.38
CA TYR A 203 -7.62 -6.40 13.88
C TYR A 203 -7.36 -7.86 14.24
N VAL A 204 -6.28 -8.40 13.70
CA VAL A 204 -5.83 -9.77 13.97
C VAL A 204 -4.41 -9.74 14.52
N GLU A 205 -4.21 -10.35 15.68
CA GLU A 205 -2.91 -10.56 16.32
C GLU A 205 -2.86 -11.97 16.91
N ASN A 206 -2.01 -12.84 16.36
CA ASN A 206 -1.95 -14.24 16.76
C ASN A 206 -3.36 -14.86 16.75
N ASP A 207 -3.84 -15.37 17.89
CA ASP A 207 -5.19 -15.93 18.06
C ASP A 207 -6.25 -14.90 18.45
N MET A 208 -5.86 -13.63 18.67
CA MET A 208 -6.78 -12.57 19.06
C MET A 208 -7.34 -11.89 17.81
N VAL A 209 -8.68 -11.90 17.70
CA VAL A 209 -9.42 -11.21 16.64
C VAL A 209 -10.35 -10.19 17.27
N ILE A 210 -10.24 -8.95 16.82
CA ILE A 210 -11.19 -7.88 17.10
C ILE A 210 -11.89 -7.57 15.79
N SER A 211 -13.11 -8.05 15.65
CA SER A 211 -13.95 -7.81 14.48
C SER A 211 -14.38 -6.34 14.37
N LEU A 212 -15.07 -6.01 13.28
CA LEU A 212 -15.90 -4.80 13.21
C LEU A 212 -17.00 -4.82 14.31
N PRO A 213 -17.62 -3.67 14.64
CA PRO A 213 -18.72 -3.61 15.61
C PRO A 213 -19.84 -4.61 15.31
N GLY A 214 -20.46 -5.16 16.36
CA GLY A 214 -21.53 -6.16 16.23
C GLY A 214 -22.69 -5.66 15.37
N TRP A 215 -23.13 -4.42 15.60
CA TRP A 215 -24.20 -3.80 14.82
C TRP A 215 -23.89 -3.62 13.32
N ILE A 216 -22.60 -3.56 12.92
CA ILE A 216 -22.20 -3.56 11.50
C ILE A 216 -22.29 -4.96 10.92
N LEU A 217 -21.83 -5.95 11.69
CA LEU A 217 -21.89 -7.35 11.28
C LEU A 217 -23.34 -7.81 11.09
N ASP A 218 -24.25 -7.38 11.97
CA ASP A 218 -25.68 -7.65 11.87
C ASP A 218 -26.30 -7.06 10.59
N ILE A 219 -25.96 -5.79 10.24
CA ILE A 219 -26.36 -5.18 8.97
C ILE A 219 -25.78 -5.98 7.78
N GLY A 220 -24.57 -6.49 7.92
CA GLY A 220 -23.91 -7.32 6.92
C GLY A 220 -24.59 -8.67 6.66
N GLU A 221 -25.33 -9.22 7.63
CA GLU A 221 -26.15 -10.42 7.42
C GLU A 221 -27.36 -10.13 6.52
N GLU A 222 -28.00 -8.97 6.69
CA GLU A 222 -29.14 -8.55 5.86
C GLU A 222 -28.70 -7.97 4.50
N ASN A 223 -27.56 -7.29 4.48
CA ASN A 223 -27.01 -6.60 3.34
C ASN A 223 -25.51 -6.92 3.17
N PRO A 224 -25.15 -8.06 2.58
CA PRO A 224 -23.76 -8.49 2.45
C PRO A 224 -22.91 -7.59 1.53
N ASP A 225 -23.55 -6.74 0.72
CA ASP A 225 -22.85 -5.81 -0.18
C ASP A 225 -22.24 -4.61 0.55
N ILE A 226 -22.38 -4.47 1.87
CA ILE A 226 -21.60 -3.50 2.65
C ILE A 226 -20.11 -3.88 2.73
N PHE A 227 -19.76 -5.12 2.36
CA PHE A 227 -18.41 -5.66 2.37
C PHE A 227 -17.85 -5.82 0.96
N PHE A 228 -16.53 -5.71 0.83
CA PHE A 228 -15.87 -6.00 -0.44
C PHE A 228 -16.16 -7.43 -0.88
N THR A 229 -16.36 -7.59 -2.18
CA THR A 229 -16.85 -8.84 -2.76
C THR A 229 -16.01 -9.23 -3.95
N ASP A 230 -15.63 -10.50 -3.96
CA ASP A 230 -14.84 -11.10 -5.02
C ASP A 230 -15.72 -11.72 -6.13
N ARG A 231 -15.08 -12.28 -7.16
CA ARG A 231 -15.80 -12.80 -8.34
C ARG A 231 -16.74 -13.94 -7.98
N GLU A 232 -16.37 -14.74 -6.98
CA GLU A 232 -17.16 -15.89 -6.52
C GLU A 232 -18.26 -15.47 -5.52
N GLY A 233 -18.40 -14.17 -5.24
CA GLY A 233 -19.40 -13.63 -4.33
C GLY A 233 -19.03 -13.74 -2.85
N ARG A 234 -17.77 -14.09 -2.53
CA ARG A 234 -17.28 -14.17 -1.15
C ARG A 234 -17.08 -12.77 -0.58
N ARG A 235 -17.40 -12.61 0.70
CA ARG A 235 -17.46 -11.30 1.38
C ARG A 235 -16.27 -11.15 2.33
N ASN A 236 -15.46 -10.12 2.11
CA ASN A 236 -14.39 -9.78 3.04
C ASN A 236 -14.94 -8.89 4.17
N ARG A 237 -15.09 -9.46 5.37
CA ARG A 237 -15.68 -8.78 6.53
C ARG A 237 -14.67 -7.94 7.32
N GLN A 238 -13.46 -7.72 6.78
CA GLN A 238 -12.38 -7.02 7.49
C GLN A 238 -12.56 -5.50 7.46
N CYS A 239 -13.32 -4.94 6.53
CA CYS A 239 -13.64 -3.51 6.46
C CYS A 239 -14.88 -3.29 5.59
N LEU A 240 -15.45 -2.09 5.63
CA LEU A 240 -16.55 -1.70 4.75
C LEU A 240 -16.06 -1.51 3.31
N SER A 241 -16.88 -1.90 2.33
CA SER A 241 -16.64 -1.54 0.93
C SER A 241 -16.75 -0.03 0.75
N TRP A 242 -15.84 0.57 0.01
CA TRP A 242 -15.89 1.99 -0.33
C TRP A 242 -17.15 2.36 -1.15
N GLY A 243 -17.83 1.36 -1.72
CA GLY A 243 -19.14 1.54 -2.34
C GLY A 243 -20.21 2.11 -1.39
N VAL A 244 -20.07 1.93 -0.07
CA VAL A 244 -21.03 2.43 0.92
C VAL A 244 -20.65 3.79 1.55
N ASP A 245 -19.55 4.41 1.12
CA ASP A 245 -19.09 5.70 1.65
C ASP A 245 -20.16 6.80 1.55
N ARG A 246 -21.03 6.73 0.54
CA ARG A 246 -22.09 7.72 0.26
C ARG A 246 -23.51 7.15 0.33
N GLU A 247 -23.66 5.89 0.74
CA GLU A 247 -24.94 5.20 0.74
C GLU A 247 -25.47 5.07 2.18
N ARG A 248 -26.72 5.47 2.42
CA ARG A 248 -27.34 5.47 3.77
C ARG A 248 -27.83 4.08 4.19
N VAL A 249 -26.90 3.13 4.27
CA VAL A 249 -27.19 1.70 4.47
C VAL A 249 -26.71 1.18 5.82
N LEU A 250 -26.12 2.04 6.65
CA LEU A 250 -25.62 1.71 7.98
C LEU A 250 -26.54 2.28 9.07
N ASN A 251 -27.77 1.75 9.15
CA ASN A 251 -28.85 2.27 10.01
C ASN A 251 -29.14 3.77 9.78
N GLY A 252 -29.26 4.16 8.52
CA GLY A 252 -29.53 5.55 8.10
C GLY A 252 -28.29 6.42 7.95
N ARG A 253 -27.10 5.93 8.32
CA ARG A 253 -25.80 6.60 8.11
C ARG A 253 -25.07 6.09 6.88
N THR A 254 -24.19 6.93 6.36
CA THR A 254 -23.18 6.59 5.34
C THR A 254 -21.87 6.12 5.98
N GLY A 255 -21.01 5.43 5.22
CA GLY A 255 -19.66 5.07 5.68
C GLY A 255 -18.86 6.30 6.13
N MET A 256 -18.94 7.40 5.37
CA MET A 256 -18.25 8.65 5.71
C MET A 256 -18.75 9.30 7.02
N GLU A 257 -20.05 9.26 7.30
CA GLU A 257 -20.60 9.74 8.58
C GLU A 257 -20.10 8.90 9.76
N VAL A 258 -20.00 7.58 9.58
CA VAL A 258 -19.44 6.67 10.60
C VAL A 258 -17.98 7.01 10.89
N TYR A 259 -17.14 7.17 9.86
CA TYR A 259 -15.74 7.55 10.04
C TYR A 259 -15.60 8.91 10.73
N TYR A 260 -16.41 9.89 10.31
CA TYR A 260 -16.44 11.24 10.90
C TYR A 260 -16.79 11.20 12.39
N ASP A 261 -17.90 10.55 12.76
CA ASP A 261 -18.39 10.52 14.15
C ASP A 261 -17.37 9.85 15.08
N PHE A 262 -16.73 8.76 14.63
CA PHE A 262 -15.69 8.07 15.38
C PHE A 262 -14.45 8.93 15.60
N MET A 263 -13.90 9.53 14.53
CA MET A 263 -12.75 10.44 14.64
C MET A 263 -13.06 11.68 15.48
N ARG A 264 -14.29 12.20 15.40
CA ARG A 264 -14.74 13.33 16.23
C ARG A 264 -14.80 12.95 17.70
N SER A 265 -15.37 11.79 18.03
CA SER A 265 -15.43 11.26 19.39
C SER A 265 -14.03 11.06 19.98
N PHE A 266 -13.10 10.51 19.19
CA PHE A 266 -11.69 10.40 19.55
C PHE A 266 -11.06 11.78 19.82
N ARG A 267 -11.20 12.72 18.88
CA ARG A 267 -10.65 14.08 18.99
C ARG A 267 -11.12 14.78 20.26
N GLN A 268 -12.40 14.69 20.59
CA GLN A 268 -12.99 15.31 21.78
C GLN A 268 -12.51 14.67 23.07
N THR A 269 -12.46 13.34 23.11
CA THR A 269 -12.04 12.59 24.31
C THR A 269 -10.58 12.85 24.66
N PHE A 270 -9.71 12.95 23.66
CA PHE A 270 -8.26 13.10 23.85
C PHE A 270 -7.74 14.52 23.62
N GLU A 271 -8.60 15.54 23.67
CA GLU A 271 -8.26 16.95 23.42
C GLU A 271 -6.99 17.40 24.14
N HIS A 272 -6.86 17.09 25.43
CA HIS A 272 -5.70 17.48 26.23
C HIS A 272 -4.39 16.88 25.72
N PHE A 273 -4.41 15.67 25.14
CA PHE A 273 -3.23 15.00 24.58
C PHE A 273 -2.79 15.61 23.24
N PHE A 274 -3.70 16.26 22.51
CA PHE A 274 -3.37 17.05 21.32
C PHE A 274 -2.79 18.40 21.72
N GLN A 275 -3.38 19.06 22.72
CA GLN A 275 -2.93 20.37 23.22
C GLN A 275 -1.51 20.33 23.79
N ASP A 276 -1.19 19.29 24.59
CA ASP A 276 0.14 19.10 25.17
C ASP A 276 1.15 18.44 24.20
N LYS A 277 0.73 18.13 22.97
CA LYS A 277 1.52 17.46 21.93
C LYS A 277 2.10 16.11 22.39
N THR A 278 1.37 15.38 23.23
CA THR A 278 1.63 13.97 23.48
C THR A 278 1.31 13.16 22.22
N ILE A 279 0.12 13.37 21.64
CA ILE A 279 -0.23 12.80 20.33
C ILE A 279 0.44 13.65 19.25
N ILE A 280 1.35 13.03 18.49
CA ILE A 280 2.14 13.70 17.46
C ILE A 280 1.69 13.36 16.03
N CYS A 281 1.01 12.22 15.87
CA CYS A 281 0.59 11.69 14.57
C CYS A 281 -0.69 10.87 14.74
N VAL A 282 -1.61 11.03 13.80
CA VAL A 282 -2.80 10.20 13.64
C VAL A 282 -2.72 9.50 12.29
N GLU A 283 -2.52 8.19 12.32
CA GLU A 283 -2.61 7.34 11.14
C GLU A 283 -4.07 6.93 10.94
N VAL A 284 -4.61 7.15 9.74
CA VAL A 284 -6.02 6.89 9.46
C VAL A 284 -6.14 5.60 8.65
N GLY A 285 -6.88 4.63 9.16
CA GLY A 285 -7.14 3.37 8.46
C GLY A 285 -8.07 3.57 7.27
N LEU A 286 -7.66 3.11 6.08
CA LEU A 286 -8.37 3.35 4.81
C LEU A 286 -8.86 2.06 4.12
N GLY A 287 -8.80 0.93 4.81
CA GLY A 287 -9.17 -0.37 4.26
C GLY A 287 -8.80 -1.52 5.20
N ALA A 288 -8.79 -2.74 4.68
CA ALA A 288 -8.36 -3.91 5.44
C ALA A 288 -6.93 -3.72 5.96
N LYS A 289 -6.66 -4.14 7.20
CA LYS A 289 -5.38 -3.90 7.92
C LYS A 289 -5.02 -2.40 8.07
N GLY A 290 -5.96 -1.49 7.80
CA GLY A 290 -5.76 -0.04 7.83
C GLY A 290 -5.07 0.50 6.58
N GLU A 291 -4.80 -0.34 5.59
CA GLU A 291 -4.05 0.02 4.39
C GLU A 291 -4.98 0.58 3.31
N LEU A 292 -4.51 1.58 2.55
CA LEU A 292 -5.21 2.09 1.38
C LEU A 292 -5.05 1.13 0.20
N GLN A 293 -5.78 0.01 0.24
CA GLN A 293 -5.84 -0.98 -0.82
C GLN A 293 -7.10 -1.82 -0.73
N TYR A 294 -7.45 -2.46 -1.85
CA TYR A 294 -8.46 -3.51 -1.85
C TYR A 294 -7.94 -4.79 -1.16
N PRO A 295 -8.80 -5.61 -0.53
CA PRO A 295 -8.41 -6.88 0.08
C PRO A 295 -8.18 -7.98 -0.98
N SER A 296 -7.31 -7.74 -1.96
CA SER A 296 -7.14 -8.55 -3.17
C SER A 296 -6.42 -9.89 -2.97
N HIS A 297 -5.79 -10.09 -1.81
CA HIS A 297 -4.93 -11.23 -1.50
C HIS A 297 -5.27 -11.82 -0.12
N CYS A 298 -6.57 -12.05 0.12
CA CYS A 298 -7.08 -12.60 1.38
C CYS A 298 -6.77 -14.11 1.51
N LYS A 299 -6.01 -14.49 2.55
CA LYS A 299 -5.64 -15.89 2.83
C LYS A 299 -6.86 -16.75 3.15
N GLU A 300 -7.87 -16.21 3.83
CA GLU A 300 -9.13 -16.90 4.16
C GLU A 300 -9.92 -17.29 2.90
N HIS A 301 -9.75 -16.53 1.81
CA HIS A 301 -10.33 -16.84 0.50
C HIS A 301 -9.43 -17.75 -0.36
N GLY A 302 -8.39 -18.34 0.23
CA GLY A 302 -7.51 -19.31 -0.43
C GLY A 302 -6.42 -18.68 -1.30
N TRP A 303 -6.13 -17.39 -1.15
CA TRP A 303 -4.95 -16.79 -1.78
C TRP A 303 -3.66 -17.34 -1.16
N ILE A 304 -2.71 -17.70 -2.02
CA ILE A 304 -1.39 -18.21 -1.68
C ILE A 304 -0.36 -17.35 -2.40
N TYR A 305 0.62 -16.85 -1.67
CA TYR A 305 1.74 -16.11 -2.23
C TYR A 305 2.51 -16.99 -3.24
N PRO A 306 2.90 -16.48 -4.43
CA PRO A 306 2.78 -15.12 -4.96
C PRO A 306 1.64 -14.93 -6.00
N GLY A 307 0.43 -15.43 -5.74
CA GLY A 307 -0.70 -15.28 -6.66
C GLY A 307 -1.06 -13.83 -6.98
N ILE A 308 -1.57 -13.55 -8.20
CA ILE A 308 -1.93 -12.20 -8.66
C ILE A 308 -3.07 -11.53 -7.87
N GLY A 309 -3.78 -12.27 -7.02
CA GLY A 309 -4.95 -11.76 -6.31
C GLY A 309 -6.19 -11.66 -7.20
N GLN A 310 -7.22 -10.94 -6.75
CA GLN A 310 -8.46 -10.77 -7.51
C GLN A 310 -9.07 -9.39 -7.26
N PHE A 311 -9.71 -8.81 -8.28
CA PHE A 311 -10.49 -7.57 -8.13
C PHE A 311 -11.64 -7.75 -7.13
N GLN A 312 -11.82 -6.78 -6.23
CA GLN A 312 -12.74 -6.86 -5.09
C GLN A 312 -13.97 -5.93 -5.25
N CYS A 313 -14.44 -5.74 -6.48
CA CYS A 313 -15.48 -4.76 -6.81
C CYS A 313 -16.82 -5.37 -7.26
N PHE A 314 -17.15 -6.57 -6.78
CA PHE A 314 -18.36 -7.29 -7.16
C PHE A 314 -19.57 -7.01 -6.26
N ASP A 315 -19.43 -6.15 -5.24
CA ASP A 315 -20.58 -5.71 -4.45
C ASP A 315 -21.49 -4.80 -5.29
N LYS A 316 -22.79 -4.80 -4.97
CA LYS A 316 -23.77 -4.08 -5.81
C LYS A 316 -23.51 -2.57 -5.92
N TYR A 317 -22.80 -1.95 -4.98
CA TYR A 317 -22.56 -0.51 -4.97
C TYR A 317 -21.41 -0.16 -5.92
N LEU A 318 -20.31 -0.92 -5.86
CA LEU A 318 -19.20 -0.77 -6.79
C LEU A 318 -19.57 -1.20 -8.21
N ASP A 319 -20.35 -2.28 -8.38
CA ASP A 319 -20.89 -2.69 -9.68
C ASP A 319 -21.75 -1.57 -10.30
N LYS A 320 -22.65 -0.95 -9.51
CA LYS A 320 -23.43 0.21 -9.95
C LYS A 320 -22.54 1.39 -10.31
N SER A 321 -21.51 1.69 -9.52
CA SER A 321 -20.54 2.75 -9.78
C SER A 321 -19.82 2.55 -11.11
N LEU A 322 -19.35 1.32 -11.40
CA LEU A 322 -18.69 0.96 -12.66
C LEU A 322 -19.61 1.16 -13.87
N LYS A 323 -20.86 0.72 -13.77
CA LYS A 323 -21.87 0.89 -14.83
C LYS A 323 -22.15 2.37 -15.13
N LEU A 324 -22.26 3.19 -14.09
CA LEU A 324 -22.42 4.63 -14.23
C LEU A 324 -21.20 5.30 -14.87
N ALA A 325 -19.98 4.91 -14.46
CA ALA A 325 -18.74 5.43 -15.03
C ALA A 325 -18.60 5.07 -16.52
N ALA A 326 -19.02 3.86 -16.91
CA ALA A 326 -19.02 3.40 -18.30
C ALA A 326 -20.04 4.18 -19.16
N ALA A 327 -21.26 4.38 -18.64
CA ALA A 327 -22.30 5.17 -19.29
C ALA A 327 -21.87 6.63 -19.48
N ALA A 328 -21.21 7.24 -18.48
CA ALA A 328 -20.71 8.62 -18.57
C ALA A 328 -19.64 8.81 -19.66
N ARG A 329 -18.93 7.75 -20.06
CA ARG A 329 -17.97 7.77 -21.18
C ARG A 329 -18.59 7.43 -22.53
N GLY A 330 -19.87 7.07 -22.57
CA GLY A 330 -20.56 6.61 -23.78
C GLY A 330 -20.21 5.18 -24.20
N CYS A 331 -19.57 4.39 -23.34
CA CYS A 331 -19.19 2.99 -23.59
C CYS A 331 -19.88 2.07 -22.57
N VAL A 332 -21.21 1.97 -22.63
CA VAL A 332 -22.02 1.22 -21.64
C VAL A 332 -21.57 -0.23 -21.50
N GLU A 333 -21.10 -0.84 -22.59
CA GLU A 333 -20.58 -2.21 -22.62
C GLU A 333 -19.34 -2.41 -21.74
N TRP A 334 -18.61 -1.34 -21.38
CA TRP A 334 -17.47 -1.42 -20.47
C TRP A 334 -17.86 -1.47 -18.99
N GLY A 335 -19.15 -1.36 -18.66
CA GLY A 335 -19.68 -1.42 -17.30
C GLY A 335 -19.67 -2.82 -16.69
N ARG A 336 -18.56 -3.56 -16.83
CA ARG A 336 -18.37 -4.92 -16.34
C ARG A 336 -16.93 -5.11 -15.85
N VAL A 337 -16.72 -6.06 -14.94
CA VAL A 337 -15.39 -6.45 -14.46
C VAL A 337 -14.71 -7.34 -15.52
N PRO A 338 -13.38 -7.30 -15.71
CA PRO A 338 -12.71 -8.14 -16.70
C PRO A 338 -12.87 -9.65 -16.42
N GLU A 339 -13.56 -10.36 -17.31
CA GLU A 339 -13.83 -11.80 -17.18
C GLU A 339 -12.57 -12.68 -17.27
N THR A 340 -11.53 -12.15 -17.92
CA THR A 340 -10.25 -12.81 -18.19
C THR A 340 -9.15 -12.45 -17.19
N ALA A 341 -9.50 -11.86 -16.05
CA ALA A 341 -8.57 -11.51 -14.97
C ALA A 341 -8.04 -12.70 -14.15
N GLY A 342 -8.41 -13.94 -14.49
CA GLY A 342 -7.99 -15.13 -13.76
C GLY A 342 -8.61 -15.21 -12.34
N TYR A 343 -7.87 -15.87 -11.45
CA TYR A 343 -8.24 -16.13 -10.05
C TYR A 343 -7.08 -15.76 -9.12
N TYR A 344 -7.31 -15.77 -7.80
CA TYR A 344 -6.33 -15.39 -6.77
C TYR A 344 -4.90 -15.93 -7.00
N ASN A 345 -4.77 -17.19 -7.40
CA ASN A 345 -3.49 -17.91 -7.52
C ASN A 345 -3.01 -18.07 -8.97
N SER A 346 -3.64 -17.40 -9.94
CA SER A 346 -3.16 -17.39 -11.32
C SER A 346 -1.80 -16.69 -11.41
N SER A 347 -0.98 -17.06 -12.41
CA SER A 347 0.17 -16.24 -12.80
C SER A 347 -0.29 -15.08 -13.73
N PRO A 348 0.50 -14.00 -13.87
CA PRO A 348 0.16 -12.92 -14.78
C PRO A 348 -0.06 -13.38 -16.24
N GLN A 349 0.65 -14.41 -16.69
CA GLN A 349 0.54 -14.88 -18.08
C GLN A 349 -0.65 -15.83 -18.30
N ASP A 350 -1.10 -16.54 -17.26
CA ASP A 350 -2.29 -17.40 -17.36
C ASP A 350 -3.59 -16.58 -17.40
N ALA A 351 -3.58 -15.41 -16.77
CA ALA A 351 -4.70 -14.48 -16.77
C ALA A 351 -4.61 -13.56 -18.00
N LEU A 352 -5.36 -13.87 -19.06
CA LEU A 352 -5.29 -13.15 -20.35
C LEU A 352 -5.47 -11.62 -20.25
N PHE A 353 -6.17 -11.13 -19.23
CA PHE A 353 -6.25 -9.69 -18.96
C PHE A 353 -4.88 -9.08 -18.65
N PHE A 354 -4.04 -9.77 -17.86
CA PHE A 354 -2.73 -9.35 -17.37
C PHE A 354 -1.55 -9.84 -18.21
N ALA A 355 -1.77 -10.78 -19.13
CA ALA A 355 -0.74 -11.33 -20.01
C ALA A 355 -0.12 -10.25 -20.91
N ASP A 356 1.04 -10.55 -21.50
CA ASP A 356 1.72 -9.61 -22.39
C ASP A 356 0.85 -9.28 -23.62
N GLY A 357 0.56 -7.98 -23.81
CA GLY A 357 -0.37 -7.53 -24.85
C GLY A 357 -1.86 -7.78 -24.54
N GLY A 358 -2.15 -8.17 -23.29
CA GLY A 358 -3.48 -8.36 -22.73
C GLY A 358 -4.30 -7.07 -22.61
N ASP A 359 -5.52 -7.20 -22.10
CA ASP A 359 -6.50 -6.12 -22.08
C ASP A 359 -6.16 -5.00 -21.09
N TYR A 360 -5.31 -5.25 -20.07
CA TYR A 360 -4.92 -4.27 -19.05
C TYR A 360 -4.38 -2.96 -19.64
N ASP A 361 -3.67 -3.04 -20.77
CA ASP A 361 -3.13 -1.87 -21.48
C ASP A 361 -3.95 -1.45 -22.71
N ARG A 362 -5.13 -2.05 -22.94
CA ARG A 362 -6.07 -1.67 -24.00
C ARG A 362 -7.11 -0.69 -23.49
N PHE A 363 -7.91 -0.12 -24.40
CA PHE A 363 -8.90 0.92 -24.07
C PHE A 363 -9.84 0.52 -22.92
N TYR A 364 -10.37 -0.70 -22.96
CA TYR A 364 -11.23 -1.22 -21.90
C TYR A 364 -10.47 -1.40 -20.57
N GLY A 365 -9.33 -2.08 -20.55
CA GLY A 365 -8.58 -2.29 -19.31
C GLY A 365 -8.07 -0.99 -18.71
N ARG A 366 -7.60 -0.04 -19.53
CA ARG A 366 -7.23 1.31 -19.06
C ARG A 366 -8.42 2.05 -18.45
N PHE A 367 -9.61 1.92 -19.03
CA PHE A 367 -10.83 2.47 -18.43
C PHE A 367 -11.13 1.82 -17.08
N PHE A 368 -11.18 0.49 -17.03
CA PHE A 368 -11.51 -0.25 -15.83
C PHE A 368 -10.51 0.01 -14.69
N LEU A 369 -9.20 -0.07 -14.97
CA LEU A 369 -8.15 0.19 -13.99
C LEU A 369 -8.11 1.65 -13.52
N GLN A 370 -8.42 2.60 -14.42
CA GLN A 370 -8.55 4.01 -14.04
C GLN A 370 -9.77 4.26 -13.14
N TRP A 371 -10.88 3.54 -13.36
CA TRP A 371 -12.04 3.59 -12.47
C TRP A 371 -11.72 2.93 -11.12
N TYR A 372 -11.17 1.72 -11.13
CA TYR A 372 -10.90 0.93 -9.92
C TYR A 372 -9.89 1.63 -9.01
N SER A 373 -8.75 2.10 -9.55
CA SER A 373 -7.81 2.95 -8.80
C SER A 373 -8.38 4.32 -8.45
N GLY A 374 -9.29 4.85 -9.27
CA GLY A 374 -10.00 6.11 -8.99
C GLY A 374 -10.88 6.02 -7.75
N VAL A 375 -11.61 4.93 -7.56
CA VAL A 375 -12.42 4.70 -6.36
C VAL A 375 -11.55 4.65 -5.10
N LEU A 376 -10.38 3.99 -5.17
CA LEU A 376 -9.39 3.96 -4.10
C LEU A 376 -8.92 5.37 -3.73
N LEU A 377 -8.54 6.18 -4.73
CA LEU A 377 -8.08 7.56 -4.52
C LEU A 377 -9.20 8.45 -3.97
N ASP A 378 -10.42 8.32 -4.49
CA ASP A 378 -11.58 9.08 -4.01
C ASP A 378 -11.87 8.76 -2.54
N HIS A 379 -11.85 7.47 -2.14
CA HIS A 379 -12.02 7.07 -0.74
C HIS A 379 -10.95 7.70 0.15
N GLY A 380 -9.68 7.50 -0.19
CA GLY A 380 -8.55 8.04 0.57
C GLY A 380 -8.63 9.57 0.73
N GLU A 381 -9.00 10.28 -0.35
CA GLU A 381 -9.12 11.73 -0.32
C GLU A 381 -10.25 12.19 0.60
N GLN A 382 -11.43 11.57 0.53
CA GLN A 382 -12.58 11.97 1.35
C GLN A 382 -12.30 11.74 2.84
N VAL A 383 -11.79 10.56 3.21
CA VAL A 383 -11.53 10.21 4.61
C VAL A 383 -10.41 11.08 5.19
N LEU A 384 -9.30 11.26 4.46
CA LEU A 384 -8.20 12.11 4.93
C LEU A 384 -8.59 13.59 4.97
N SER A 385 -9.43 14.08 4.06
CA SER A 385 -9.94 15.46 4.13
C SER A 385 -10.74 15.70 5.40
N VAL A 386 -11.55 14.74 5.81
CA VAL A 386 -12.29 14.80 7.08
C VAL A 386 -11.34 14.76 8.27
N ALA A 387 -10.37 13.84 8.25
CA ALA A 387 -9.36 13.72 9.30
C ALA A 387 -8.55 15.01 9.46
N ASN A 388 -8.17 15.67 8.35
CA ASN A 388 -7.38 16.89 8.36
C ASN A 388 -8.12 18.06 9.02
N ILE A 389 -9.45 18.11 8.87
CA ILE A 389 -10.29 19.10 9.56
C ILE A 389 -10.35 18.81 11.07
N LEU A 390 -10.57 17.55 11.45
CA LEU A 390 -10.72 17.14 12.86
C LEU A 390 -9.42 17.23 13.65
N PHE A 391 -8.30 16.84 13.04
CA PHE A 391 -6.96 16.77 13.66
C PHE A 391 -6.05 17.92 13.21
N LYS A 392 -6.64 19.08 12.88
CA LYS A 392 -5.89 20.24 12.41
C LYS A 392 -4.72 20.56 13.34
N GLY A 393 -3.51 20.61 12.78
CA GLY A 393 -2.26 20.89 13.50
C GLY A 393 -1.52 19.65 14.00
N THR A 394 -2.10 18.46 13.82
CA THR A 394 -1.44 17.16 14.05
C THR A 394 -1.08 16.53 12.72
N LYS A 395 0.05 15.80 12.65
CA LYS A 395 0.42 15.09 11.43
C LYS A 395 -0.58 13.96 11.16
N LEU A 396 -0.93 13.79 9.89
CA LEU A 396 -1.71 12.64 9.44
C LEU A 396 -0.80 11.65 8.72
N ALA A 397 -1.13 10.37 8.80
CA ALA A 397 -0.47 9.32 8.03
C ALA A 397 -1.49 8.37 7.39
N ALA A 398 -1.11 7.77 6.27
CA ALA A 398 -1.87 6.71 5.61
C ALA A 398 -0.96 5.52 5.30
N LYS A 399 -1.44 4.31 5.55
CA LYS A 399 -0.69 3.07 5.27
C LYS A 399 -0.81 2.66 3.80
N VAL A 400 0.32 2.34 3.18
CA VAL A 400 0.39 1.78 1.83
C VAL A 400 1.29 0.53 1.87
N SER A 401 0.78 -0.59 1.38
CA SER A 401 1.46 -1.88 1.44
C SER A 401 2.36 -2.14 0.22
N ALA A 402 3.41 -2.93 0.44
CA ALA A 402 4.38 -3.29 -0.59
C ALA A 402 3.95 -4.54 -1.38
N VAL A 403 3.10 -4.37 -2.39
CA VAL A 403 2.63 -5.44 -3.29
C VAL A 403 3.69 -5.75 -4.37
N HIS A 404 4.75 -6.46 -3.99
CA HIS A 404 5.99 -6.56 -4.79
C HIS A 404 6.14 -7.84 -5.63
N TRP A 405 5.26 -8.81 -5.48
CA TRP A 405 5.48 -10.18 -5.98
C TRP A 405 5.20 -10.40 -7.47
N THR A 406 4.63 -9.39 -8.14
CA THR A 406 4.52 -9.35 -9.61
C THR A 406 5.12 -8.08 -10.21
N TYR A 407 5.95 -7.36 -9.46
CA TYR A 407 6.46 -6.04 -9.83
C TYR A 407 7.27 -6.05 -11.13
N ASN A 408 8.03 -7.11 -11.41
CA ASN A 408 8.80 -7.21 -12.65
C ASN A 408 7.97 -7.73 -13.84
N ALA A 409 6.71 -8.11 -13.65
CA ALA A 409 5.81 -8.43 -14.76
C ALA A 409 5.36 -7.12 -15.43
N PRO A 410 5.28 -7.01 -16.77
CA PRO A 410 4.86 -5.77 -17.43
C PRO A 410 3.51 -5.21 -16.95
N SER A 411 2.60 -6.10 -16.56
CA SER A 411 1.28 -5.75 -16.05
C SER A 411 1.23 -5.38 -14.58
N HIS A 412 2.24 -5.73 -13.77
CA HIS A 412 2.20 -5.52 -12.32
C HIS A 412 0.90 -6.07 -11.68
N ALA A 413 0.45 -7.26 -12.12
CA ALA A 413 -0.91 -7.75 -11.90
C ALA A 413 -1.41 -7.68 -10.44
N ALA A 414 -0.57 -8.00 -9.45
CA ALA A 414 -0.95 -7.93 -8.05
C ALA A 414 -1.17 -6.49 -7.54
N GLU A 415 -0.38 -5.54 -8.03
CA GLU A 415 -0.58 -4.11 -7.74
C GLU A 415 -1.90 -3.65 -8.34
N LEU A 416 -2.20 -4.05 -9.58
CA LEU A 416 -3.46 -3.72 -10.24
C LEU A 416 -4.69 -4.26 -9.48
N THR A 417 -4.66 -5.52 -9.00
CA THR A 417 -5.78 -6.08 -8.23
C THR A 417 -5.92 -5.45 -6.84
N ALA A 418 -4.80 -5.03 -6.23
CA ALA A 418 -4.80 -4.25 -4.99
C ALA A 418 -5.30 -2.81 -5.15
N GLY A 419 -5.43 -2.32 -6.40
CA GLY A 419 -5.92 -0.98 -6.73
C GLY A 419 -4.83 0.03 -7.08
N PHE A 420 -3.56 -0.36 -6.98
CA PHE A 420 -2.44 0.44 -7.44
C PHE A 420 -2.32 0.29 -8.95
N TYR A 421 -2.76 1.29 -9.70
CA TYR A 421 -2.66 1.27 -11.16
C TYR A 421 -1.22 1.57 -11.63
N ASN A 422 -0.26 0.81 -11.13
CA ASN A 422 1.13 0.80 -11.53
C ASN A 422 1.32 -0.17 -12.69
N SER A 423 2.18 0.16 -13.65
CA SER A 423 2.61 -0.75 -14.70
C SER A 423 3.98 -0.32 -15.23
N CYS A 424 4.59 -1.10 -16.10
CA CYS A 424 5.89 -0.74 -16.68
C CYS A 424 5.89 0.59 -17.47
N ASN A 425 4.71 1.12 -17.79
CA ASN A 425 4.53 2.38 -18.53
C ASN A 425 3.77 3.47 -17.74
N ARG A 426 3.43 3.23 -16.47
CA ARG A 426 2.63 4.16 -15.65
C ARG A 426 3.03 4.04 -14.19
N ASP A 427 3.46 5.15 -13.59
CA ASP A 427 3.64 5.23 -12.14
C ASP A 427 2.28 5.33 -11.44
N GLY A 428 1.89 4.26 -10.75
CA GLY A 428 0.64 4.19 -9.98
C GLY A 428 0.72 4.89 -8.62
N TYR A 429 1.91 5.00 -8.03
CA TYR A 429 2.11 5.56 -6.69
C TYR A 429 2.16 7.08 -6.70
N ALA A 430 2.57 7.69 -7.81
CA ALA A 430 2.55 9.15 -7.97
C ALA A 430 1.18 9.79 -7.67
N GLN A 431 0.08 9.12 -8.01
CA GLN A 431 -1.28 9.62 -7.72
C GLN A 431 -1.63 9.54 -6.23
N ILE A 432 -1.19 8.48 -5.55
CA ILE A 432 -1.36 8.31 -4.10
C ILE A 432 -0.54 9.38 -3.37
N VAL A 433 0.71 9.57 -3.77
CA VAL A 433 1.57 10.63 -3.25
C VAL A 433 0.92 12.00 -3.46
N THR A 434 0.41 12.30 -4.66
CA THR A 434 -0.29 13.57 -4.93
C THR A 434 -1.49 13.78 -3.99
N LEU A 435 -2.27 12.74 -3.74
CA LEU A 435 -3.38 12.76 -2.79
C LEU A 435 -2.90 13.04 -1.36
N LEU A 436 -1.84 12.37 -0.91
CA LEU A 436 -1.28 12.57 0.42
C LEU A 436 -0.71 13.97 0.60
N ALA A 437 -0.02 14.51 -0.41
CA ALA A 437 0.49 15.89 -0.40
C ALA A 437 -0.67 16.89 -0.27
N LYS A 438 -1.76 16.68 -1.03
CA LYS A 438 -2.96 17.52 -0.98
C LYS A 438 -3.58 17.56 0.43
N GLN A 439 -3.53 16.44 1.15
CA GLN A 439 -4.08 16.32 2.50
C GLN A 439 -3.05 16.58 3.61
N ASN A 440 -1.82 16.98 3.26
CA ASN A 440 -0.71 17.15 4.21
C ASN A 440 -0.49 15.91 5.09
N ALA A 441 -0.64 14.72 4.49
CA ALA A 441 -0.46 13.44 5.13
C ALA A 441 0.89 12.81 4.73
N SER A 442 1.52 12.08 5.65
CA SER A 442 2.70 11.25 5.40
C SER A 442 2.32 9.85 4.91
N LEU A 443 3.25 9.18 4.24
CA LEU A 443 3.10 7.80 3.83
C LEU A 443 3.72 6.86 4.86
N SER A 444 2.94 5.91 5.37
CA SER A 444 3.41 4.81 6.22
C SER A 444 3.57 3.56 5.35
N PHE A 445 4.79 3.27 4.94
CA PHE A 445 5.09 2.14 4.06
C PHE A 445 5.11 0.85 4.88
N VAL A 446 4.32 -0.14 4.45
CA VAL A 446 4.25 -1.45 5.10
C VAL A 446 4.90 -2.47 4.17
N PRO A 447 6.17 -2.86 4.41
CA PRO A 447 6.78 -3.89 3.61
C PRO A 447 6.14 -5.24 3.94
N VAL A 448 5.95 -6.08 2.91
CA VAL A 448 5.37 -7.41 3.06
C VAL A 448 6.50 -8.43 3.10
N GLU A 449 6.52 -9.30 4.10
CA GLU A 449 7.53 -10.36 4.17
C GLU A 449 7.32 -11.39 3.04
N PRO A 450 8.37 -11.79 2.31
CA PRO A 450 8.34 -13.05 1.59
C PRO A 450 8.30 -14.18 2.63
N ILE A 451 7.19 -14.93 2.69
CA ILE A 451 7.00 -16.03 3.63
C ILE A 451 8.24 -16.95 3.59
N SER A 452 8.85 -17.13 4.77
CA SER A 452 10.06 -17.89 5.09
C SER A 452 10.69 -18.71 3.95
N VAL A 453 12.00 -18.48 3.77
CA VAL A 453 12.99 -19.31 3.09
C VAL A 453 13.17 -20.67 3.82
N SER A 454 12.08 -21.41 4.03
CA SER A 454 12.09 -22.83 4.43
C SER A 454 11.70 -23.75 3.26
N GLN A 455 11.50 -23.20 2.07
CA GLN A 455 11.53 -23.93 0.80
C GLN A 455 12.72 -23.45 -0.04
N GLN A 456 13.91 -23.85 0.39
CA GLN A 456 15.18 -23.46 -0.20
C GLN A 456 15.50 -24.18 -1.53
N ASP A 457 14.50 -24.63 -2.30
CA ASP A 457 14.74 -25.39 -3.55
C ASP A 457 13.79 -25.10 -4.74
N SER A 458 12.93 -24.07 -4.67
CA SER A 458 12.01 -23.76 -5.79
C SER A 458 12.17 -22.32 -6.28
N PHE A 459 13.10 -22.13 -7.23
CA PHE A 459 13.25 -21.00 -8.18
C PHE A 459 13.19 -19.58 -7.61
N TYR A 460 14.28 -18.82 -7.77
CA TYR A 460 14.25 -17.37 -7.83
C TYR A 460 13.09 -16.94 -8.75
N ASN A 461 12.02 -16.38 -8.20
CA ASN A 461 10.89 -15.90 -8.99
C ASN A 461 11.29 -14.54 -9.58
N PRO A 462 11.56 -14.44 -10.90
CA PRO A 462 12.04 -13.20 -11.51
C PRO A 462 10.99 -12.08 -11.47
N LEU A 463 9.74 -12.38 -11.14
CA LEU A 463 8.64 -11.40 -11.06
C LEU A 463 8.66 -10.57 -9.78
N VAL A 464 9.38 -11.01 -8.74
CA VAL A 464 9.39 -10.44 -7.39
C VAL A 464 10.48 -9.36 -7.29
N CYS A 465 10.14 -8.15 -6.84
CA CYS A 465 11.11 -7.05 -6.69
C CYS A 465 10.75 -6.07 -5.55
N PRO A 466 10.92 -6.48 -4.27
CA PRO A 466 10.62 -5.62 -3.13
C PRO A 466 11.47 -4.35 -3.08
N GLU A 467 12.77 -4.44 -3.41
CA GLU A 467 13.65 -3.27 -3.39
C GLU A 467 13.28 -2.26 -4.48
N GLY A 468 12.87 -2.73 -5.66
CA GLY A 468 12.45 -1.87 -6.76
C GLY A 468 11.19 -1.09 -6.42
N LEU A 469 10.20 -1.78 -5.83
CA LEU A 469 8.97 -1.16 -5.37
C LEU A 469 9.23 -0.13 -4.26
N GLN A 470 10.01 -0.49 -3.24
CA GLN A 470 10.35 0.43 -2.15
C GLN A 470 11.04 1.68 -2.69
N TRP A 471 11.99 1.52 -3.62
CA TRP A 471 12.70 2.64 -4.23
C TRP A 471 11.75 3.54 -5.03
N GLN A 472 10.82 2.97 -5.82
CA GLN A 472 9.79 3.75 -6.52
C GLN A 472 8.95 4.59 -5.56
N VAL A 473 8.42 3.98 -4.49
CA VAL A 473 7.53 4.66 -3.54
C VAL A 473 8.26 5.74 -2.76
N PHE A 474 9.49 5.46 -2.29
CA PHE A 474 10.26 6.41 -1.48
C PHE A 474 10.64 7.64 -2.30
N ASN A 475 11.16 7.45 -3.52
CA ASN A 475 11.50 8.59 -4.37
C ASN A 475 10.28 9.41 -4.75
N ALA A 476 9.14 8.77 -5.08
CA ALA A 476 7.92 9.51 -5.34
C ALA A 476 7.51 10.38 -4.12
N CYS A 477 7.66 9.87 -2.89
CA CYS A 477 7.40 10.65 -1.68
C CYS A 477 8.38 11.80 -1.52
N TRP A 478 9.68 11.54 -1.65
CA TRP A 478 10.72 12.55 -1.46
C TRP A 478 10.67 13.67 -2.52
N GLU A 479 10.46 13.33 -3.79
CA GLU A 479 10.25 14.30 -4.88
C GLU A 479 9.03 15.20 -4.64
N ALA A 480 7.98 14.65 -4.01
CA ALA A 480 6.79 15.40 -3.63
C ALA A 480 6.92 16.13 -2.28
N GLY A 481 8.05 15.98 -1.57
CA GLY A 481 8.27 16.57 -0.25
C GLY A 481 7.43 15.96 0.87
N ILE A 482 6.93 14.74 0.68
CA ILE A 482 6.12 14.03 1.67
C ILE A 482 7.01 13.20 2.59
N GLN A 483 6.70 13.23 3.88
CA GLN A 483 7.35 12.38 4.87
C GLN A 483 6.98 10.91 4.66
N VAL A 484 7.98 10.03 4.69
CA VAL A 484 7.79 8.59 4.59
C VAL A 484 8.31 7.91 5.86
N SER A 485 7.49 7.03 6.43
CA SER A 485 7.86 6.12 7.52
C SER A 485 7.78 4.67 7.04
N SER A 486 8.45 3.77 7.76
CA SER A 486 8.42 2.34 7.45
C SER A 486 8.29 1.50 8.71
N THR A 487 7.93 0.23 8.54
CA THR A 487 7.77 -0.76 9.60
C THR A 487 8.66 -1.98 9.35
N ASN A 488 8.88 -2.81 10.36
CA ASN A 488 9.54 -4.10 10.18
C ASN A 488 8.56 -5.15 9.63
N THR A 489 9.07 -6.00 8.74
CA THR A 489 8.37 -7.16 8.16
C THR A 489 8.22 -8.35 9.11
N ARG A 490 9.16 -8.55 10.04
CA ARG A 490 9.12 -9.65 11.01
C ARG A 490 9.56 -9.19 12.40
N ALA A 491 9.04 -9.85 13.43
CA ALA A 491 9.48 -9.68 14.82
C ALA A 491 10.80 -10.43 15.07
N SER A 492 11.89 -10.00 14.44
CA SER A 492 13.24 -10.55 14.63
C SER A 492 14.18 -9.45 15.08
N CYS A 493 15.00 -9.79 16.08
CA CYS A 493 16.06 -8.93 16.61
C CYS A 493 17.43 -9.33 16.06
N ASP A 494 17.48 -9.95 14.89
CA ASP A 494 18.73 -10.31 14.23
C ASP A 494 19.49 -9.06 13.80
N ARG A 495 20.81 -9.03 14.07
CA ARG A 495 21.67 -7.88 13.74
C ARG A 495 21.69 -7.61 12.23
N GLY A 496 21.75 -8.65 11.41
CA GLY A 496 21.78 -8.51 9.95
C GLY A 496 20.48 -7.88 9.42
N TYR A 497 19.35 -8.31 10.00
CA TYR A 497 18.05 -7.74 9.71
C TYR A 497 17.94 -6.25 10.09
N PHE A 498 18.35 -5.89 11.32
CA PHE A 498 18.36 -4.49 11.74
C PHE A 498 19.29 -3.61 10.92
N ALA A 499 20.49 -4.09 10.59
CA ALA A 499 21.42 -3.36 9.74
C ALA A 499 20.84 -3.07 8.35
N LYS A 500 20.11 -4.03 7.76
CA LYS A 500 19.38 -3.80 6.50
C LYS A 500 18.30 -2.72 6.66
N ILE A 501 17.51 -2.78 7.73
CA ILE A 501 16.49 -1.75 8.01
C ILE A 501 17.13 -0.36 8.11
N VAL A 502 18.23 -0.21 8.87
CA VAL A 502 18.91 1.08 9.02
C VAL A 502 19.40 1.59 7.67
N ALA A 503 20.03 0.74 6.86
CA ALA A 503 20.55 1.15 5.57
C ALA A 503 19.45 1.50 4.55
N ASP A 504 18.31 0.80 4.60
CA ASP A 504 17.12 1.13 3.83
C ASP A 504 16.45 2.43 4.33
N ALA A 505 16.58 2.75 5.62
CA ALA A 505 15.98 3.93 6.25
C ALA A 505 16.76 5.23 6.02
N LYS A 506 18.08 5.14 5.86
CA LYS A 506 19.00 6.27 5.61
C LYS A 506 20.06 5.88 4.57
N PRO A 507 19.71 5.91 3.27
CA PRO A 507 20.65 5.59 2.21
C PRO A 507 21.91 6.46 2.27
N TYR A 508 23.07 5.81 2.36
CA TYR A 508 24.34 6.50 2.61
C TYR A 508 24.88 7.28 1.40
N ASP A 509 24.70 6.74 0.19
CA ASP A 509 25.22 7.32 -1.05
C ASP A 509 24.20 8.27 -1.71
N ASP A 510 23.22 8.76 -0.96
CA ASP A 510 22.20 9.68 -1.47
C ASP A 510 22.71 11.13 -1.42
N PRO A 511 22.93 11.79 -2.57
CA PRO A 511 23.40 13.17 -2.62
C PRO A 511 22.42 14.17 -1.99
N GLU A 512 21.14 13.83 -1.90
CA GLU A 512 20.09 14.66 -1.28
C GLU A 512 19.85 14.29 0.19
N ALA A 513 20.61 13.32 0.71
CA ALA A 513 20.55 12.84 2.10
C ALA A 513 19.13 12.44 2.55
N HIS A 514 18.36 11.84 1.64
CA HIS A 514 17.04 11.35 1.97
C HIS A 514 17.08 10.30 3.07
N HIS A 515 16.03 10.30 3.89
CA HIS A 515 15.87 9.36 5.00
C HIS A 515 14.39 9.26 5.38
N LEU A 516 14.04 8.21 6.13
CA LEU A 516 12.72 8.08 6.72
C LEU A 516 12.49 9.15 7.79
N SER A 517 11.26 9.65 7.88
CA SER A 517 10.85 10.59 8.92
C SER A 517 10.67 9.94 10.29
N SER A 518 10.38 8.63 10.31
CA SER A 518 10.25 7.81 11.52
C SER A 518 10.24 6.33 11.16
N PHE A 519 10.52 5.49 12.14
CA PHE A 519 10.43 4.03 12.02
C PHE A 519 9.52 3.44 13.10
N LEU A 520 8.66 2.50 12.73
CA LEU A 520 7.76 1.82 13.64
C LEU A 520 8.14 0.34 13.79
N TYR A 521 8.59 -0.04 14.97
CA TYR A 521 8.82 -1.43 15.33
C TYR A 521 7.52 -2.09 15.82
N SER A 522 6.97 -2.96 14.98
CA SER A 522 5.88 -3.89 15.25
C SER A 522 6.45 -5.24 15.68
N ARG A 523 6.52 -5.57 16.97
CA ARG A 523 5.80 -4.97 18.10
C ARG A 523 6.48 -5.25 19.43
N LEU A 524 6.03 -4.59 20.49
CA LEU A 524 6.41 -4.93 21.86
C LEU A 524 5.95 -6.36 22.21
N THR A 525 6.90 -7.25 22.44
CA THR A 525 6.65 -8.63 22.86
C THR A 525 7.58 -8.99 24.03
N PRO A 526 7.25 -10.02 24.83
CA PRO A 526 8.17 -10.54 25.82
C PRO A 526 9.53 -10.95 25.22
N SER A 527 9.54 -11.49 24.00
CA SER A 527 10.76 -11.88 23.29
C SER A 527 11.67 -10.70 22.95
N LEU A 528 11.09 -9.53 22.61
CA LEU A 528 11.87 -8.29 22.40
C LEU A 528 12.61 -7.87 23.68
N LEU A 529 12.01 -8.09 24.85
CA LEU A 529 12.54 -7.70 26.15
C LEU A 529 13.55 -8.73 26.71
N GLU A 530 13.75 -9.88 26.03
CA GLU A 530 14.80 -10.82 26.39
C GLU A 530 16.18 -10.17 26.24
N ARG A 531 17.08 -10.43 27.21
CA ARG A 531 18.35 -9.70 27.35
C ARG A 531 19.16 -9.59 26.04
N ALA A 532 19.28 -10.66 25.26
CA ALA A 532 20.07 -10.64 24.02
C ALA A 532 19.39 -9.79 22.92
N ASN A 533 18.11 -10.05 22.68
CA ASN A 533 17.29 -9.32 21.69
C ASN A 533 17.21 -7.84 22.04
N PHE A 534 17.04 -7.53 23.33
CA PHE A 534 16.92 -6.17 23.80
C PHE A 534 18.21 -5.36 23.59
N GLN A 535 19.39 -5.98 23.76
CA GLN A 535 20.67 -5.30 23.46
C GLN A 535 20.82 -4.99 21.98
N GLU A 536 20.48 -5.92 21.08
CA GLU A 536 20.50 -5.65 19.64
C GLU A 536 19.45 -4.59 19.25
N PHE A 537 18.29 -4.57 19.91
CA PHE A 537 17.29 -3.51 19.73
C PHE A 537 17.81 -2.14 20.19
N LYS A 538 18.50 -2.04 21.34
CA LYS A 538 19.13 -0.78 21.78
C LYS A 538 20.16 -0.29 20.77
N HIS A 539 20.98 -1.21 20.25
CA HIS A 539 21.95 -0.90 19.22
C HIS A 539 21.27 -0.40 17.94
N PHE A 540 20.20 -1.05 17.50
CA PHE A 540 19.38 -0.60 16.38
C PHE A 540 18.83 0.82 16.58
N VAL A 541 18.25 1.12 17.75
CA VAL A 541 17.74 2.47 18.06
C VAL A 541 18.86 3.50 18.01
N ALA A 542 20.03 3.21 18.58
CA ALA A 542 21.18 4.11 18.52
C ALA A 542 21.63 4.39 17.07
N CYS A 543 21.67 3.37 16.21
CA CYS A 543 21.98 3.53 14.79
C CYS A 543 20.93 4.37 14.06
N MET A 544 19.63 4.18 14.35
CA MET A 544 18.55 5.00 13.81
C MET A 544 18.65 6.47 14.23
N HIS A 545 19.09 6.72 15.47
CA HIS A 545 19.35 8.06 16.00
C HIS A 545 20.64 8.69 15.49
N GLY A 546 21.51 7.93 14.83
CA GLY A 546 22.80 8.41 14.33
C GLY A 546 23.86 8.55 15.42
N PHE A 547 23.80 7.73 16.47
CA PHE A 547 24.80 7.67 17.54
C PHE A 547 25.78 6.51 17.34
N ALA A 548 27.00 6.68 17.86
CA ALA A 548 28.01 5.61 17.86
C ALA A 548 27.57 4.45 18.77
N ALA A 549 27.79 3.22 18.32
CA ALA A 549 27.36 2.00 18.99
C ALA A 549 28.00 1.72 20.38
N ILE A 550 28.88 2.59 20.89
CA ILE A 550 29.83 2.32 21.99
C ILE A 550 29.54 3.14 23.26
N GLN A 551 28.27 3.42 23.60
CA GLN A 551 27.94 4.15 24.84
C GLN A 551 26.74 3.62 25.64
N ILE A 552 26.54 2.30 25.73
CA ILE A 552 25.49 1.73 26.63
C ILE A 552 26.09 0.94 27.81
N SER A 553 27.41 0.92 27.97
CA SER A 553 28.05 0.28 29.12
C SER A 553 29.03 1.23 29.80
N HIS A 554 28.56 2.26 30.52
CA HIS A 554 29.23 2.73 31.76
C HIS A 554 28.58 3.86 32.60
N GLU A 555 27.31 4.24 32.47
CA GLU A 555 26.72 5.31 33.34
C GLU A 555 25.70 4.83 34.39
N ALA A 556 25.93 3.67 35.00
CA ALA A 556 25.14 3.20 36.15
C ALA A 556 25.98 2.79 37.38
N LEU A 557 27.22 3.26 37.48
CA LEU A 557 28.11 3.02 38.63
C LEU A 557 28.93 4.27 38.97
N CYS A 558 28.29 5.42 39.09
CA CYS A 558 28.86 6.61 39.73
C CYS A 558 27.73 7.40 40.40
N ASP A 559 27.06 6.77 41.37
CA ASP A 559 26.37 7.54 42.41
C ASP A 559 26.46 6.74 43.72
N GLY A 560 27.44 7.12 44.53
CA GLY A 560 27.85 6.41 45.73
C GLY A 560 28.91 7.17 46.52
N ASP A 561 28.81 8.50 46.55
CA ASP A 561 29.59 9.32 47.47
C ASP A 561 29.05 9.16 48.90
N ARG A 562 29.83 8.53 49.78
CA ARG A 562 29.98 8.99 51.18
C ARG A 562 31.39 8.69 51.73
N PRO A 563 31.89 9.56 52.65
CA PRO A 563 33.31 9.71 52.93
C PRO A 563 33.78 8.83 54.09
N GLY A 564 35.04 8.41 54.06
CA GLY A 564 35.69 7.70 55.16
C GLY A 564 37.20 7.76 55.04
N ALA A 565 37.82 8.54 55.94
CA ALA A 565 39.25 8.76 56.04
C ALA A 565 40.08 7.48 56.23
N ALA A 566 41.23 7.40 55.57
CA ALA A 566 42.42 6.74 56.10
C ALA A 566 43.66 7.20 55.33
N CYS A 567 44.38 8.14 55.94
CA CYS A 567 45.74 8.49 55.59
C CYS A 567 46.66 7.41 56.18
N ILE A 568 47.37 6.62 55.36
CA ILE A 568 48.56 5.87 55.80
C ILE A 568 49.59 5.91 54.67
N MET A 569 50.70 6.60 54.97
CA MET A 569 51.92 6.64 54.20
C MET A 569 52.58 5.26 54.14
N HIS A 570 53.26 4.93 53.04
CA HIS A 570 54.61 4.35 53.12
C HIS A 570 55.37 4.45 51.80
N GLN A 571 56.50 5.17 51.92
CA GLN A 571 57.76 5.17 51.14
C GLN A 571 57.78 5.71 49.72
#